data_AF-A0A2T2SDN6-F1
#
_entry.id   AF-A0A2T2SDN6-F1
#
_cell.length_a   1.000
_cell.length_b   1.000
_cell.length_c   1.000
_cell.angle_alpha   90.00
_cell.angle_beta   90.00
_cell.angle_gamma   90.00
#
_symmetry.space_group_name_H-M   'P 1'
#
loop_
_entity.id
_entity.type
_entity.pdbx_description
1 polymer ?
#
loop_
_entity_poly.entity_id
_entity_poly.type
_entity_poly.pdbx_seq_one_letter_code
_entity_poly.pdbx_strand_id
1 'polypeptide(L)' 'MSSFSQINTNIQSQRAFQNLSDTSEELANRRERLTTGLRINSASDDAAGFEIAKGLETKTGSQQQALR' A
#
# COMPACT_ATOMS: atom_id res chain seq x y z
N MET A 1 31.69 16.51 -20.93
CA MET A 1 30.51 17.35 -20.60
C MET A 1 29.72 16.84 -19.39
N SER A 2 30.34 16.12 -18.43
CA SER A 2 29.66 15.53 -17.26
C SER A 2 29.78 16.35 -15.96
N SER A 3 30.76 17.25 -15.84
CA SER A 3 31.02 17.97 -14.59
C SER A 3 30.02 19.10 -14.27
N PHE A 4 29.43 19.77 -15.28
CA PHE A 4 28.45 20.83 -15.04
C PHE A 4 27.13 20.30 -14.47
N SER A 5 26.75 19.06 -14.80
CA SER A 5 25.53 18.42 -14.29
C SER A 5 25.71 17.89 -12.86
N GLN A 6 26.91 17.42 -12.47
CA GLN A 6 27.17 16.98 -11.09
C GLN A 6 27.20 18.14 -10.08
N ILE A 7 27.63 19.33 -10.49
CA ILE A 7 27.66 20.53 -9.63
C ILE A 7 26.26 21.14 -9.49
N ASN A 8 25.47 21.18 -10.56
CA ASN A 8 24.12 21.78 -10.55
C ASN A 8 23.01 20.81 -10.15
N THR A 9 23.21 19.50 -10.32
CA THR A 9 22.22 18.48 -10.01
C THR A 9 22.88 17.37 -9.21
N ASN A 10 22.68 17.41 -7.89
CA ASN A 10 23.18 16.37 -7.00
C ASN A 10 22.32 15.11 -7.14
N ILE A 11 22.64 14.29 -8.14
CA ILE A 11 21.94 13.04 -8.46
C ILE A 11 21.93 12.08 -7.26
N GLN A 12 22.95 12.08 -6.40
CA GLN A 12 22.98 11.23 -5.21
C GLN A 12 21.92 11.67 -4.19
N SER A 13 21.82 12.99 -3.91
CA SER A 13 20.77 13.54 -3.06
C SER A 13 19.38 13.34 -3.66
N GLN A 14 19.24 13.46 -4.98
CA GLN A 14 17.96 13.25 -5.66
C GLN A 14 17.50 11.78 -5.58
N ARG A 15 18.43 10.83 -5.72
CA ARG A 15 18.16 9.40 -5.50
C ARG A 15 17.84 9.09 -4.04
N ALA A 16 18.56 9.71 -3.09
CA ALA A 16 18.25 9.56 -1.67
C ALA A 16 16.86 10.08 -1.33
N PHE A 17 16.45 11.20 -1.93
CA PHE A 17 15.11 11.75 -1.80
C PHE A 17 14.03 10.83 -2.40
N GLN A 18 14.27 10.28 -3.60
CA GLN A 18 13.37 9.28 -4.20
C GLN A 18 13.22 8.05 -3.30
N ASN A 19 14.32 7.45 -2.85
CA ASN A 19 14.29 6.31 -1.93
C ASN A 19 13.57 6.63 -0.61
N LEU A 20 13.74 7.86 -0.08
CA LEU A 20 13.04 8.31 1.13
C LEU A 20 11.54 8.45 0.87
N SER A 21 11.14 8.96 -0.29
CA SER A 21 9.74 9.06 -0.70
C SER A 21 9.11 7.67 -0.78
N ASP A 22 9.76 6.73 -1.47
CA ASP A 22 9.29 5.35 -1.60
C ASP A 22 9.18 4.66 -0.23
N THR A 23 10.18 4.85 0.64
CA THR A 23 10.17 4.31 2.01
C THR A 23 9.04 4.91 2.85
N SER A 24 8.76 6.20 2.67
CA SER A 24 7.71 6.91 3.40
C SER A 24 6.31 6.44 2.97
N GLU A 25 6.12 6.20 1.67
CA GLU A 25 4.89 5.61 1.13
C GLU A 25 4.70 4.16 1.64
N GLU A 26 5.75 3.35 1.62
CA GLU A 26 5.69 1.99 2.13
C GLU A 26 5.39 1.96 3.64
N LEU A 27 5.93 2.90 4.41
CA LEU A 27 5.62 3.06 5.83
C LEU A 27 4.16 3.45 6.05
N ALA A 28 3.59 4.34 5.22
CA ALA A 28 2.19 4.72 5.30
C ALA A 28 1.27 3.52 5.07
N ASN A 29 1.52 2.72 4.03
CA ASN A 29 0.76 1.50 3.73
C ASN A 29 0.87 0.46 4.84
N ARG A 30 2.08 0.26 5.40
CA ARG A 30 2.28 -0.62 6.56
C ARG A 30 1.50 -0.14 7.78
N ARG A 31 1.50 1.18 8.05
CA ARG A 31 0.75 1.77 9.15
C ARG A 31 -0.75 1.57 8.98
N GLU A 32 -1.27 1.72 7.77
CA GLU A 32 -2.68 1.48 7.47
C GLU A 32 -3.06 0.02 7.78
N ARG A 33 -2.29 -0.94 7.27
CA ARG A 33 -2.50 -2.38 7.54
C ARG A 33 -2.39 -2.75 9.02
N LEU A 34 -1.48 -2.11 9.76
CA LEU A 34 -1.40 -2.29 11.21
C LEU A 34 -2.63 -1.73 11.94
N THR A 35 -3.16 -0.59 11.45
CA THR A 35 -4.31 0.08 12.07
C THR A 35 -5.61 -0.65 11.80
N THR A 36 -5.82 -1.14 10.58
CA THR A 36 -7.00 -1.91 10.19
C THR A 36 -6.91 -3.38 10.62
N GLY A 37 -5.70 -3.90 10.80
CA GLY A 37 -5.43 -5.33 10.97
C GLY A 37 -5.65 -6.14 9.69
N LEU A 38 -6.02 -5.50 8.59
CA LEU A 38 -6.32 -6.15 7.31
C LEU A 38 -5.10 -6.09 6.40
N ARG A 39 -4.86 -7.18 5.68
CA ARG A 39 -3.78 -7.25 4.69
C ARG A 39 -4.10 -6.45 3.42
N ILE A 40 -5.38 -6.40 3.06
CA ILE A 40 -5.91 -5.71 1.89
C ILE A 40 -6.90 -4.67 2.43
N ASN A 41 -6.54 -3.40 2.33
CA ASN A 41 -7.36 -2.30 2.86
C ASN A 41 -8.24 -1.68 1.77
N SER A 42 -7.77 -1.68 0.52
CA SER A 42 -8.49 -1.12 -0.62
C SER A 42 -8.55 -2.08 -1.80
N ALA A 43 -9.56 -1.91 -2.66
CA ALA A 43 -9.63 -2.57 -3.96
C ALA A 43 -8.50 -2.14 -4.91
N SER A 44 -7.84 -1.01 -4.62
CA SER A 44 -6.66 -0.55 -5.35
C SER A 44 -5.41 -1.38 -5.02
N ASP A 45 -5.30 -1.91 -3.79
CA ASP A 45 -4.16 -2.74 -3.37
C ASP A 45 -4.22 -4.15 -3.98
N ASP A 46 -5.41 -4.74 -4.06
CA ASP A 46 -5.67 -6.04 -4.69
C ASP A 46 -7.17 -6.19 -4.98
N ALA A 47 -7.59 -5.81 -6.18
CA ALA A 47 -9.01 -5.86 -6.58
C ALA A 47 -9.60 -7.27 -6.50
N ALA A 48 -8.84 -8.29 -6.91
CA ALA A 48 -9.30 -9.68 -6.92
C ALA A 48 -9.38 -10.25 -5.49
N GLY A 49 -8.35 -10.02 -4.68
CA GLY A 49 -8.31 -10.43 -3.28
C GLY A 49 -9.37 -9.73 -2.43
N PHE A 50 -9.65 -8.45 -2.72
CA PHE A 50 -10.70 -7.68 -2.06
C PHE A 50 -12.10 -8.23 -2.36
N GLU A 51 -12.42 -8.51 -3.63
CA GLU A 51 -13.72 -9.09 -4.02
C GLU A 51 -13.96 -10.47 -3.39
N ILE A 52 -12.94 -11.33 -3.35
CA ILE A 52 -13.04 -12.64 -2.68
C ILE A 52 -13.28 -12.45 -1.17
N ALA A 53 -12.53 -11.56 -0.52
CA ALA A 53 -12.70 -11.26 0.89
C ALA A 53 -14.12 -10.75 1.19
N LYS A 54 -14.65 -9.85 0.34
CA LYS A 54 -16.01 -9.32 0.48
C LYS A 54 -17.08 -10.39 0.26
N GLY A 55 -16.87 -11.28 -0.70
CA GLY A 55 -17.74 -12.44 -0.94
C GLY A 55 -17.79 -13.39 0.26
N LEU A 56 -16.64 -13.65 0.89
CA LEU A 56 -16.54 -14.49 2.10
C LEU A 56 -17.19 -13.81 3.32
N GLU A 57 -17.00 -12.51 3.50
CA GLU A 57 -17.66 -11.72 4.56
C GLU A 57 -19.19 -11.80 4.42
N THR A 58 -19.69 -11.58 3.20
CA THR A 58 -21.13 -11.65 2.88
C THR A 58 -21.70 -13.04 3.16
N LYS A 59 -20.98 -14.09 2.73
CA LYS A 59 -21.38 -15.48 3.00
C LYS A 59 -21.44 -15.76 4.50
N THR A 60 -20.46 -15.32 5.26
CA THR A 60 -20.41 -15.52 6.72
C THR A 60 -21.58 -14.81 7.42
N GLY A 61 -21.86 -13.56 7.05
CA GLY A 61 -23.02 -12.83 7.57
C GLY A 61 -24.35 -13.51 7.25
N SER A 62 -24.50 -14.03 6.02
CA SER A 62 -25.70 -14.77 5.63
C SER A 62 -25.88 -16.06 6.43
N GLN A 63 -24.79 -16.80 6.70
CA GLN A 63 -24.82 -18.00 7.53
C GLN A 63 -25.19 -17.67 8.98
N GLN A 64 -24.64 -16.59 9.54
CA GLN A 64 -24.96 -16.18 10.89
C GLN A 64 -26.43 -15.74 11.02
N GLN A 65 -27.00 -15.10 10.00
CA GLN A 65 -28.41 -14.77 9.96
C GLN A 65 -29.30 -16.01 9.80
N ALA A 66 -28.86 -17.03 9.06
CA ALA A 66 -29.59 -18.29 8.92
C ALA A 66 -29.58 -19.15 10.20
N LEU A 67 -28.58 -18.97 11.06
CA LEU A 67 -28.45 -19.65 12.36
C LEU A 67 -29.25 -18.96 13.50
N ARG A 68 -29.74 -17.74 13.28
CA ARG A 68 -30.59 -17.01 14.22
C ARG A 68 -32.05 -17.34 13.99
#